data_AF-A0A2R6H641-F1
#
_entry.id   AF-A0A2R6H641-F1
#
_cell.length_a   1.000
_cell.length_b   1.000
_cell.length_c   1.000
_cell.angle_alpha   90.00
_cell.angle_beta   90.00
_cell.angle_gamma   90.00
#
_symmetry.space_group_name_H-M   'P 1'
#
loop_
_entity.id
_entity.type
_entity.pdbx_description
1 polymer ?
#
loop_
_entity_poly.entity_id
_entity_poly.type
_entity_poly.pdbx_seq_one_letter_code
_entity_poly.pdbx_strand_id
1 'polypeptide(L)'
;PYEQREAIETARRMGYYEHPRNASLETVAAELDLPLTTLRYRLRRAEAWATATALDGCGFDSSIGSELERTEEPTTRGVPVEED
;
A
#
# COMPACT_ATOMS: atom_id res chain seq x y z
N PRO A 1 -2.19 -13.21 18.22
CA PRO A 1 -2.19 -14.64 17.80
C PRO A 1 -1.08 -14.88 16.77
N TYR A 2 -0.33 -15.99 16.89
CA TYR A 2 0.84 -16.27 16.05
C TYR A 2 0.53 -16.22 14.54
N GLU A 3 -0.60 -16.80 14.13
CA GLU A 3 -1.04 -16.91 12.74
C GLU A 3 -1.33 -15.56 12.03
N GLN A 4 -1.82 -14.57 12.78
CA GLN A 4 -2.09 -13.23 12.24
C GLN A 4 -0.78 -12.49 12.00
N ARG A 5 0.18 -12.67 12.92
CA ARG A 5 1.52 -12.11 12.81
C ARG A 5 2.27 -12.72 11.63
N GLU A 6 2.24 -14.04 11.49
CA GLU A 6 2.85 -14.75 10.37
C GLU A 6 2.28 -14.31 9.02
N ALA A 7 0.96 -14.10 8.94
CA ALA A 7 0.31 -13.61 7.72
C ALA A 7 0.79 -12.21 7.32
N ILE A 8 0.81 -11.24 8.25
CA ILE A 8 1.22 -9.87 7.95
C ILE A 8 2.72 -9.75 7.71
N GLU A 9 3.54 -10.53 8.42
CA GLU A 9 5.00 -10.59 8.19
C GLU A 9 5.32 -11.17 6.81
N THR A 10 4.63 -12.24 6.41
CA THR A 10 4.81 -12.84 5.08
C THR A 10 4.35 -11.91 3.97
N ALA A 11 3.17 -11.30 4.10
CA ALA A 11 2.68 -10.31 3.15
C ALA A 11 3.65 -9.12 3.00
N ARG A 12 4.20 -8.60 4.12
CA ARG A 12 5.23 -7.55 4.10
C ARG A 12 6.51 -8.02 3.42
N ARG A 13 7.03 -9.19 3.78
CA ARG A 13 8.26 -9.77 3.21
C ARG A 13 8.15 -9.94 1.69
N MET A 14 6.98 -10.31 1.20
CA MET A 14 6.72 -10.50 -0.24
C MET A 14 6.40 -9.19 -0.98
N GLY A 15 6.34 -8.05 -0.29
CA GLY A 15 6.06 -6.74 -0.91
C GLY A 15 4.59 -6.53 -1.30
N TYR A 16 3.65 -7.19 -0.60
CA TYR A 16 2.21 -6.97 -0.79
C TYR A 16 1.76 -5.54 -0.43
N TYR A 17 2.44 -4.92 0.53
CA TYR A 17 2.16 -3.55 1.00
C TYR A 17 3.04 -2.48 0.35
N GLU A 18 3.86 -2.82 -0.63
CA GLU A 18 4.78 -1.90 -1.30
C GLU A 18 4.12 -1.17 -2.49
N HIS A 19 4.75 -0.09 -2.95
CA HIS A 19 4.36 0.61 -4.17
C HIS A 19 5.58 0.79 -5.09
N PRO A 20 5.59 0.17 -6.29
CA PRO A 20 4.61 -0.80 -6.80
C PRO A 20 4.57 -2.10 -5.97
N ARG A 21 3.45 -2.83 -6.03
CA ARG A 21 3.30 -4.11 -5.31
C ARG A 21 4.12 -5.21 -5.99
N ASN A 22 4.88 -5.95 -5.19
CA ASN A 22 5.68 -7.10 -5.66
C ASN A 22 4.98 -8.46 -5.49
N ALA A 23 3.89 -8.51 -4.73
CA ALA A 23 3.08 -9.73 -4.55
C ALA A 23 1.57 -9.45 -4.54
N SER A 24 0.81 -10.46 -4.98
CA SER A 24 -0.66 -10.47 -4.85
C SER A 24 -1.08 -11.26 -3.62
N LEU A 25 -2.36 -11.11 -3.25
CA LEU A 25 -2.94 -11.83 -2.13
C LEU A 25 -2.95 -13.35 -2.36
N GLU A 26 -3.16 -13.77 -3.61
CA GLU A 26 -3.10 -15.16 -4.06
C GLU A 26 -1.71 -15.74 -3.91
N THR A 27 -0.66 -14.99 -4.27
CA THR A 27 0.73 -15.44 -4.11
C THR A 27 1.10 -15.62 -2.64
N VAL A 28 0.66 -14.71 -1.76
CA VAL A 28 0.86 -14.82 -0.31
C VAL A 28 0.09 -16.02 0.27
N ALA A 29 -1.12 -16.28 -0.24
CA ALA A 29 -1.92 -17.42 0.21
C ALA A 29 -1.27 -18.75 -0.18
N ALA A 30 -0.70 -18.83 -1.38
CA ALA A 30 0.04 -19.98 -1.86
C ALA A 30 1.33 -20.22 -1.05
N GLU A 31 2.08 -19.16 -0.73
CA GLU A 31 3.30 -19.26 0.11
C GLU A 31 3.02 -19.87 1.49
N LEU A 32 1.86 -19.57 2.07
CA LEU A 32 1.45 -20.05 3.39
C LEU A 32 0.65 -21.36 3.35
N ASP A 33 0.37 -21.90 2.17
CA ASP A 33 -0.54 -23.03 1.95
C ASP A 33 -1.92 -22.82 2.61
N LEU A 34 -2.50 -21.63 2.40
CA LEU A 34 -3.76 -21.23 2.99
C LEU A 34 -4.85 -20.97 1.93
N PRO A 35 -6.12 -21.25 2.25
CA PRO A 35 -7.24 -20.70 1.49
C PRO A 35 -7.21 -19.17 1.50
N LEU A 36 -7.52 -18.55 0.37
CA LEU A 36 -7.53 -17.08 0.21
C LEU A 36 -8.43 -16.37 1.23
N THR A 37 -9.56 -16.98 1.58
CA THR A 37 -10.50 -16.47 2.59
C THR A 37 -9.89 -16.47 3.99
N THR A 38 -9.09 -17.49 4.32
CA THR A 38 -8.38 -17.60 5.59
C THR A 38 -7.28 -16.55 5.69
N LEU A 39 -6.49 -16.36 4.62
CA LEU A 39 -5.49 -15.30 4.58
C LEU A 39 -6.13 -13.92 4.76
N ARG A 40 -7.21 -13.62 4.01
CA ARG A 40 -7.97 -12.36 4.13
C ARG A 40 -8.40 -12.09 5.56
N TYR A 41 -8.94 -13.11 6.23
CA TYR A 41 -9.35 -12.99 7.62
C TYR A 41 -8.16 -12.66 8.53
N ARG A 42 -7.04 -13.39 8.40
CA ARG A 42 -5.83 -13.18 9.21
C ARG A 42 -5.24 -11.78 9.01
N LEU A 43 -5.10 -11.34 7.76
CA LEU A 43 -4.62 -10.00 7.43
C LEU A 43 -5.55 -8.93 8.00
N ARG A 44 -6.86 -9.03 7.80
CA ARG A 44 -7.82 -8.05 8.34
C ARG A 44 -7.73 -7.91 9.86
N ARG A 45 -7.49 -9.01 10.59
CA ARG A 45 -7.32 -9.00 12.05
C ARG A 45 -5.97 -8.37 12.45
N ALA A 46 -4.90 -8.70 11.74
CA ALA A 46 -3.57 -8.13 11.97
C ALA A 46 -3.55 -6.62 11.68
N GLU A 47 -4.12 -6.20 10.55
CA GLU A 47 -4.24 -4.81 10.13
C GLU A 47 -5.10 -4.01 11.09
N ALA A 48 -6.23 -4.54 11.55
CA ALA A 48 -7.06 -3.86 12.56
C ALA A 48 -6.27 -3.59 13.86
N TRP A 49 -5.48 -4.56 14.31
CA TRP A 49 -4.63 -4.39 15.48
C TRP A 49 -3.48 -3.40 15.23
N ALA A 50 -2.82 -3.48 14.07
CA ALA A 50 -1.73 -2.59 13.71
C ALA A 50 -2.20 -1.14 13.58
N THR A 51 -3.36 -0.92 12.94
CA THR A 51 -3.98 0.40 12.80
C THR A 51 -4.40 0.95 14.16
N ALA A 52 -5.06 0.15 15.02
CA ALA A 52 -5.39 0.60 16.37
C ALA A 52 -4.13 1.01 17.13
N THR A 53 -3.10 0.17 17.14
CA THR A 53 -1.84 0.46 17.84
C THR A 53 -1.13 1.71 17.28
N ALA A 54 -1.12 1.87 15.96
CA ALA A 54 -0.51 3.02 15.30
C ALA A 54 -1.28 4.31 15.58
N LEU A 55 -2.62 4.29 15.63
CA LEU A 55 -3.43 5.48 15.89
C LEU A 55 -3.54 5.81 17.38
N ASP A 56 -3.54 4.81 18.25
CA ASP A 56 -3.57 4.98 19.70
C ASP A 56 -2.20 5.48 20.23
N GLY A 57 -1.11 5.14 19.53
CA GLY A 57 0.25 5.54 19.88
C GLY A 57 0.76 6.81 19.19
N CYS A 58 0.19 7.20 18.05
CA CYS A 58 0.66 8.33 17.25
C CYS A 58 -0.39 9.43 17.20
N GLY A 59 -0.06 10.62 17.68
CA GLY A 59 -0.71 11.86 17.22
C GLY A 59 -0.36 12.05 15.75
N PHE A 60 -1.09 11.39 14.85
CA PHE A 60 -0.89 11.49 13.41
C PHE A 60 -1.27 12.91 12.97
N ASP A 61 -0.28 13.79 12.82
CA ASP A 61 -0.48 15.12 12.28
C ASP A 61 -0.83 14.98 10.79
N SER A 62 -2.11 15.23 10.49
CA SER A 62 -2.70 15.11 9.16
C SER A 62 -2.15 16.14 8.15
N SER A 63 -1.16 16.96 8.49
CA SER A 63 -0.65 18.04 7.63
C SER A 63 0.34 17.59 6.54
N ILE A 64 0.80 16.33 6.53
CA ILE A 64 1.76 15.81 5.54
C ILE A 64 1.13 15.38 4.20
N GLY A 65 -0.20 15.44 4.07
CA GLY A 65 -0.93 14.98 2.89
C GLY A 65 -1.09 15.98 1.73
N SER A 66 -0.68 17.25 1.88
CA SER A 66 -0.99 18.31 0.90
C SER A 66 0.14 18.70 -0.05
N GLU A 67 1.35 18.13 0.05
CA GLU A 67 2.52 18.63 -0.71
C GLU A 67 2.94 17.78 -1.93
N LEU A 68 2.23 16.71 -2.28
CA LEU A 68 2.61 15.87 -3.44
C LEU A 68 1.84 16.16 -4.75
N GLU A 69 0.96 17.17 -4.79
CA GLU A 69 0.35 17.68 -6.03
C GLU A 69 1.19 18.83 -6.63
N ARG A 70 2.48 18.62 -6.83
CA ARG A 70 3.35 19.57 -7.56
C ARG A 70 4.20 18.81 -8.58
N THR A 71 3.54 18.27 -9.59
CA THR A 71 4.21 17.80 -10.82
C THR A 71 3.69 18.60 -12.01
N GLU A 72 4.40 19.71 -12.25
CA GLU A 72 4.89 20.15 -13.56
C GLU A 72 3.88 20.09 -14.73
N GLU A 73 3.27 21.23 -15.06
CA GLU A 73 2.57 21.40 -16.34
C GLU A 73 3.54 21.19 -17.51
N PRO A 74 3.17 20.44 -18.56
CA PRO A 74 4.00 20.32 -19.74
C PRO A 74 4.05 21.68 -20.44
N THR A 75 5.25 22.28 -20.47
CA THR A 75 5.55 23.45 -21.27
C THR A 75 5.11 23.18 -22.72
N THR A 76 4.04 23.84 -23.16
CA THR A 76 3.60 23.79 -24.55
C THR A 76 4.65 24.52 -25.37
N ARG A 77 5.62 23.77 -25.89
CA ARG A 77 6.61 24.22 -26.85
C ARG A 77 5.86 24.80 -28.05
N GLY A 78 5.97 26.13 -28.21
CA GLY A 78 5.37 26.86 -29.32
C GLY A 78 5.80 26.27 -30.66
N VAL A 79 4.81 25.87 -31.44
CA VAL A 79 4.95 25.59 -32.87
C VAL A 79 4.65 26.92 -33.57
N PRO A 80 5.56 27.49 -34.39
CA PRO A 80 5.21 28.62 -35.23
C PRO A 80 4.34 28.09 -36.37
N VAL A 81 3.10 28.58 -36.45
CA VAL A 81 2.28 28.42 -37.65
C VAL A 81 2.58 29.62 -38.52
N GLU A 82 3.24 29.38 -39.65
CA GLU A 82 3.39 30.36 -40.72
C GLU A 82 2.07 30.47 -41.48
N GLU A 83 1.53 31.67 -41.68
CA GLU A 83 0.52 31.94 -42.71
C GLU A 83 0.72 33.33 -43.35
N ASP A 84 0.93 33.27 -44.68
CA ASP A 84 0.86 34.24 -45.81
C ASP A 84 1.49 35.65 -45.75
#